data_AF-A0A662SPD9-F1
#
_entry.id   AF-A0A662SPD9-F1
#
_cell.length_a   1.000
_cell.length_b   1.000
_cell.length_c   1.000
_cell.angle_alpha   90.00
_cell.angle_beta   90.00
_cell.angle_gamma   90.00
#
_symmetry.space_group_name_H-M   'P 1'
#
loop_
_entity.id
_entity.type
_entity.pdbx_description
1 polymer ?
#
loop_
_entity_poly.entity_id
_entity_poly.type
_entity_poly.pdbx_seq_one_letter_code
_entity_poly.pdbx_strand_id
1 'polypeptide(L)'
;MELEIADWLGDVLEELGFSVIRQKFNESRMNLFAFKRPEMVKLLLCGHLDTVPPTEGWKENPFVPKVKRGKLIGLGACDMKGAIATMIVAGIEAISESDEVGVGLLFTSDEEVGMSGARMA
;
A
#
# COMPACT_ATOMS: atom_id res chain seq x y z
N MET A 1 -5.61 13.80 -2.91
CA MET A 1 -4.99 12.67 -3.63
C MET A 1 -4.47 11.58 -2.71
N GLU A 2 -3.50 11.83 -1.81
CA GLU A 2 -2.95 10.76 -0.96
C GLU A 2 -4.00 10.12 -0.03
N LEU A 3 -4.81 10.95 0.65
CA LEU A 3 -5.98 10.50 1.41
C LEU A 3 -6.94 9.64 0.58
N GLU A 4 -7.23 10.05 -0.65
CA GLU A 4 -8.15 9.33 -1.55
C GLU A 4 -7.60 7.97 -1.97
N ILE A 5 -6.28 7.88 -2.23
CA ILE A 5 -5.61 6.61 -2.55
C ILE A 5 -5.66 5.67 -1.34
N ALA A 6 -5.38 6.19 -0.15
CA ALA A 6 -5.47 5.41 1.08
C ALA A 6 -6.91 4.96 1.34
N ASP A 7 -7.91 5.80 1.12
CA ASP A 7 -9.31 5.45 1.39
C ASP A 7 -9.79 4.38 0.41
N TRP A 8 -9.52 4.58 -0.88
CA TRP A 8 -9.80 3.58 -1.92
C TRP A 8 -9.12 2.23 -1.64
N LEU A 9 -7.85 2.23 -1.24
CA LEU A 9 -7.16 0.99 -0.91
C LEU A 9 -7.74 0.33 0.35
N GLY A 10 -8.18 1.14 1.32
CA GLY A 10 -8.91 0.67 2.50
C GLY A 10 -10.17 -0.10 2.10
N ASP A 11 -10.97 0.45 1.19
CA ASP A 11 -12.19 -0.18 0.69
C ASP A 11 -11.86 -1.51 -0.02
N VAL A 12 -10.84 -1.52 -0.87
CA VAL A 12 -10.37 -2.75 -1.56
C VAL A 12 -9.95 -3.83 -0.55
N LEU A 13 -9.24 -3.46 0.51
CA LEU A 13 -8.81 -4.42 1.55
C LEU A 13 -9.99 -4.96 2.35
N GLU A 14 -10.99 -4.13 2.64
CA GLU A 14 -12.25 -4.55 3.27
C GLU A 14 -13.02 -5.54 2.37
N GLU A 15 -13.11 -5.28 1.06
CA GLU A 15 -13.70 -6.21 0.08
C GLU A 15 -12.95 -7.57 0.03
N LEU A 16 -11.63 -7.55 0.24
CA LEU A 16 -10.79 -8.75 0.33
C LEU A 16 -10.88 -9.45 1.70
N GLY A 17 -11.71 -8.93 2.61
CA GLY A 17 -12.00 -9.49 3.92
C GLY A 17 -10.94 -9.19 4.99
N PHE A 18 -10.15 -8.13 4.82
CA PHE A 18 -9.31 -7.59 5.88
C PHE A 18 -10.15 -6.70 6.82
N SER A 19 -9.83 -6.72 8.11
CA SER A 19 -10.24 -5.66 9.03
C SER A 19 -9.30 -4.48 8.86
N VAL A 20 -9.82 -3.30 8.52
CA VAL A 20 -9.02 -2.11 8.22
C VAL A 20 -9.22 -1.03 9.29
N ILE A 21 -8.10 -0.45 9.74
CA ILE A 21 -8.05 0.73 10.61
C ILE A 21 -7.47 1.88 9.79
N ARG A 22 -8.28 2.92 9.58
CA ARG A 22 -7.88 4.18 8.93
C ARG A 22 -7.37 5.15 10.00
N GLN A 23 -6.05 5.28 10.16
CA GLN A 23 -5.43 6.17 11.15
C GLN A 23 -5.16 7.55 10.53
N LYS A 24 -6.15 8.44 10.56
CA LYS A 24 -5.97 9.84 10.14
C LYS A 24 -5.08 10.58 11.15
N PHE A 25 -4.09 11.32 10.65
CA PHE A 25 -3.19 12.13 11.48
C PHE A 25 -3.09 13.59 11.04
N ASN A 26 -3.73 13.94 9.92
CA ASN A 26 -4.11 15.30 9.54
C ASN A 26 -5.27 15.26 8.52
N GLU A 27 -5.69 16.42 8.02
CA GLU A 27 -6.82 16.57 7.10
C GLU A 27 -6.61 15.93 5.72
N SER A 28 -5.37 15.64 5.32
CA SER A 28 -5.03 15.20 3.97
C SER A 28 -4.30 13.86 3.89
N ARG A 29 -4.04 13.20 5.04
CA ARG A 29 -3.23 11.99 5.12
C ARG A 29 -3.68 11.04 6.23
N MET A 30 -3.49 9.76 5.97
CA MET A 30 -3.76 8.69 6.92
C MET A 30 -2.90 7.47 6.65
N ASN A 31 -2.63 6.70 7.69
CA ASN A 31 -2.12 5.35 7.54
C ASN A 31 -3.28 4.35 7.43
N LEU A 32 -3.04 3.22 6.79
CA LEU A 32 -3.90 2.05 6.84
C LEU A 32 -3.21 0.95 7.61
N PHE A 33 -3.88 0.40 8.62
CA PHE A 33 -3.54 -0.91 9.13
C PHE A 33 -4.60 -1.90 8.63
N ALA A 34 -4.18 -3.01 8.05
CA ALA A 34 -5.08 -4.04 7.57
C ALA A 34 -4.67 -5.40 8.10
N PHE A 35 -5.63 -6.12 8.68
CA PHE A 35 -5.38 -7.41 9.32
C PHE A 35 -6.35 -8.48 8.85
N LYS A 36 -5.85 -9.71 8.75
CA LYS A 36 -6.68 -10.91 8.58
C LYS A 36 -6.14 -11.99 9.50
N ARG A 37 -7.03 -12.53 10.35
CA ARG A 37 -6.67 -13.36 11.53
C ARG A 37 -5.65 -12.64 12.43
N PRO A 38 -6.00 -11.45 12.98
CA PRO A 38 -5.07 -10.58 13.71
C PRO A 38 -4.33 -11.28 14.86
N GLU A 39 -4.98 -12.23 15.54
CA GLU A 39 -4.41 -13.05 16.62
C GLU A 39 -3.26 -13.97 16.17
N MET A 40 -3.17 -14.28 14.88
CA MET A 40 -2.13 -15.12 14.28
C MET A 40 -1.02 -14.32 13.61
N VAL A 41 -1.14 -12.99 13.53
CA VAL A 41 -0.15 -12.13 12.87
C VAL A 41 1.19 -12.19 13.61
N LYS A 42 2.24 -12.62 12.91
CA LYS A 42 3.63 -12.62 13.40
C LYS A 42 4.53 -11.60 12.70
N LEU A 43 4.11 -11.14 11.52
CA LEU A 43 4.84 -10.21 10.67
C LEU A 43 3.90 -9.12 10.20
N LEU A 44 4.35 -7.86 10.31
CA LEU A 44 3.69 -6.70 9.73
C LEU A 44 4.51 -6.28 8.50
N LEU A 45 3.91 -6.35 7.31
CA LEU A 45 4.54 -5.86 6.09
C LEU A 45 4.18 -4.38 5.90
N CYS A 46 5.19 -3.54 5.77
CA CYS A 46 5.02 -2.10 5.69
C CYS A 46 5.33 -1.58 4.28
N GLY A 47 4.58 -0.57 3.84
CA GLY A 47 4.89 0.19 2.62
C GLY A 47 4.31 1.59 2.66
N HIS A 48 4.68 2.43 1.70
CA HIS A 48 4.20 3.81 1.60
C HIS A 48 3.35 4.05 0.36
N LEU A 49 2.32 4.89 0.50
CA LEU A 49 1.32 5.16 -0.54
C LEU A 49 1.64 6.37 -1.39
N ASP A 50 2.44 7.30 -0.85
CA ASP A 50 2.92 8.45 -1.59
C ASP A 50 3.93 8.05 -2.68
N THR A 51 4.28 9.03 -3.48
CA THR A 51 5.35 8.91 -4.46
C THR A 51 5.85 10.32 -4.74
N VAL A 52 7.12 10.44 -5.09
CA VAL A 52 7.70 11.73 -5.49
C VAL A 52 6.95 12.36 -6.68
N PRO A 53 7.02 13.70 -6.86
CA PRO A 53 6.52 14.34 -8.06
C PRO A 53 7.22 13.82 -9.33
N PRO A 54 6.53 13.80 -10.49
CA PRO A 54 7.17 13.42 -11.74
C PRO A 54 8.29 14.40 -12.11
N THR A 55 9.42 13.86 -12.58
CA THR A 55 10.59 14.63 -13.00
C THR A 55 10.58 14.94 -14.50
N GLU A 56 11.51 15.77 -14.95
CA GLU A 56 11.75 15.94 -16.39
C GLU A 56 12.30 14.63 -16.99
N GLY A 57 11.85 14.27 -18.20
CA GLY A 57 12.33 13.09 -18.94
C GLY A 57 11.33 11.95 -19.10
N TRP A 58 10.14 12.04 -18.49
CA TRP A 58 9.03 11.15 -18.81
C TRP A 58 8.63 11.30 -20.27
N LYS A 59 8.65 10.19 -21.02
CA LYS A 59 8.26 10.15 -22.44
C LYS A 59 6.75 10.02 -22.64
N GLU A 60 6.06 9.59 -21.60
CA GLU A 60 4.63 9.30 -21.57
C GLU A 60 4.08 9.76 -20.20
N ASN A 61 2.76 9.85 -20.06
CA ASN A 61 2.17 10.29 -18.79
C ASN A 61 2.58 9.34 -17.63
N PRO A 62 3.29 9.83 -16.60
CA PRO A 62 3.78 9.01 -15.49
C PRO A 62 2.68 8.29 -14.72
N PHE A 63 1.47 8.86 -14.69
CA PHE A 63 0.33 8.33 -13.94
C PHE A 63 -0.53 7.36 -14.75
N VAL A 64 -0.18 7.09 -16.01
CA VAL A 64 -0.85 6.10 -16.86
C VAL A 64 0.12 4.94 -17.08
N PRO A 65 0.10 3.90 -16.21
CA PRO A 65 1.09 2.83 -16.26
C PRO A 65 0.97 2.02 -17.55
N LYS A 66 2.11 1.61 -18.13
CA LYS A 66 2.16 0.77 -19.33
C LYS A 66 3.17 -0.36 -19.20
N VAL A 67 2.83 -1.51 -19.75
CA VAL A 67 3.77 -2.63 -19.87
C VAL A 67 4.55 -2.52 -21.18
N LYS A 68 5.88 -2.42 -21.09
CA LYS A 68 6.78 -2.34 -22.24
C LYS A 68 8.00 -3.22 -22.02
N ARG A 69 8.25 -4.15 -22.96
CA ARG A 69 9.36 -5.11 -22.89
C ARG A 69 9.41 -5.85 -21.54
N GLY A 70 8.23 -6.29 -21.07
CA GLY A 70 8.08 -7.03 -19.81
C GLY A 70 8.21 -6.19 -18.54
N LYS A 71 8.25 -4.86 -18.62
CA LYS A 71 8.34 -3.96 -17.46
C LYS A 71 7.09 -3.10 -17.35
N LEU A 72 6.53 -2.99 -16.15
CA LEU A 72 5.51 -1.99 -15.82
C LEU A 72 6.20 -0.65 -15.60
N ILE A 73 5.89 0.33 -16.46
CA ILE A 73 6.46 1.68 -16.42
C ILE A 73 5.35 2.64 -15.98
N GLY A 74 5.54 3.26 -14.83
CA GLY A 74 4.64 4.25 -14.24
C GLY A 74 5.24 4.77 -12.94
N LEU A 75 4.92 6.01 -12.58
CA LEU A 75 5.37 6.60 -11.33
C LEU A 75 4.71 5.87 -10.15
N GLY A 76 5.51 5.53 -9.14
CA GLY A 76 5.08 4.67 -8.04
C GLY A 76 5.14 3.16 -8.34
N ALA A 77 5.40 2.72 -9.58
CA ALA A 77 5.38 1.29 -9.91
C ALA A 77 6.49 0.50 -9.18
N CYS A 78 7.71 1.04 -9.15
CA CYS A 78 8.83 0.45 -8.43
C CYS A 78 8.86 0.90 -6.96
N ASP A 79 8.55 2.17 -6.70
CA ASP A 79 8.65 2.79 -5.37
C ASP A 79 7.31 3.43 -4.95
N MET A 80 6.44 2.73 -4.23
CA MET A 80 6.52 1.27 -3.97
C MET A 80 5.19 0.53 -4.15
N LYS A 81 4.30 1.05 -5.00
CA LYS A 81 2.94 0.50 -5.20
C LYS A 81 2.94 -0.91 -5.79
N GLY A 82 3.94 -1.26 -6.60
CA GLY A 82 4.12 -2.64 -7.07
C GLY A 82 4.40 -3.62 -5.94
N ALA A 83 5.21 -3.22 -4.96
CA ALA A 83 5.48 -4.02 -3.76
C ALA A 83 4.22 -4.14 -2.89
N ILE A 84 3.47 -3.06 -2.68
CA ILE A 84 2.19 -3.06 -1.96
C ILE A 84 1.20 -4.05 -2.58
N ALA A 85 1.00 -4.00 -3.90
CA ALA A 85 0.13 -4.94 -4.60
C ALA A 85 0.58 -6.40 -4.40
N THR A 86 1.90 -6.64 -4.45
CA THR A 86 2.48 -7.97 -4.23
C THR A 86 2.27 -8.45 -2.79
N MET A 87 2.44 -7.59 -1.78
CA MET A 87 2.21 -7.92 -0.37
C MET A 87 0.76 -8.35 -0.12
N ILE A 88 -0.21 -7.66 -0.74
CA ILE A 88 -1.63 -7.98 -0.61
C ILE A 88 -1.94 -9.35 -1.21
N VAL A 89 -1.48 -9.61 -2.44
CA VAL A 89 -1.70 -10.88 -3.13
C VAL A 89 -1.03 -12.03 -2.37
N ALA A 90 0.24 -11.88 -2.00
CA ALA A 90 0.98 -12.89 -1.25
C ALA A 90 0.33 -13.18 0.11
N GLY A 91 -0.21 -12.16 0.79
CA GLY A 91 -0.96 -12.35 2.03
C GLY A 91 -2.24 -13.16 1.85
N ILE A 92 -2.98 -12.91 0.77
CA ILE A 92 -4.19 -13.68 0.45
C ILE A 92 -3.85 -15.13 0.12
N GLU A 93 -2.82 -15.37 -0.68
CA GLU A 93 -2.35 -16.72 -1.03
C GLU A 93 -1.85 -17.48 0.21
N ALA A 94 -1.07 -16.83 1.09
CA ALA A 94 -0.59 -17.47 2.31
C ALA A 94 -1.74 -17.90 3.25
N ILE A 95 -2.81 -17.11 3.31
CA ILE A 95 -4.01 -17.43 4.10
C ILE A 95 -4.84 -18.56 3.48
N SER A 96 -4.84 -18.69 2.15
CA SER A 96 -5.58 -19.78 1.50
C SER A 96 -4.84 -21.11 1.58
N GLU A 97 -3.52 -21.10 1.73
CA GLU A 97 -2.69 -22.31 1.89
C GLU A 97 -2.66 -22.85 3.33
N SER A 98 -2.88 -22.00 4.34
CA SER A 98 -2.84 -22.41 5.75
C SER A 98 -3.78 -21.60 6.64
N ASP A 99 -4.50 -22.31 7.52
CA ASP A 99 -5.34 -21.71 8.55
C ASP A 99 -4.56 -21.16 9.75
N GLU A 100 -3.26 -21.44 9.84
CA GLU A 100 -2.38 -21.00 10.93
C GLU A 100 -1.62 -19.69 10.62
N VAL A 101 -1.86 -19.10 9.45
CA VAL A 101 -1.23 -17.85 9.02
C VAL A 101 -2.20 -16.68 9.20
N GLY A 102 -1.73 -15.64 9.89
CA GLY A 102 -2.35 -14.32 9.91
C GLY A 102 -1.52 -13.29 9.14
N VAL A 103 -2.18 -12.32 8.51
CA VAL A 103 -1.53 -11.26 7.72
C VAL A 103 -1.78 -9.91 8.38
N GLY A 104 -0.70 -9.16 8.58
CA GLY A 104 -0.73 -7.75 8.96
C GLY A 104 -0.05 -6.89 7.90
N LEU A 105 -0.72 -5.82 7.50
CA LEU A 105 -0.22 -4.82 6.56
C LEU A 105 -0.29 -3.43 7.20
N LEU A 106 0.73 -2.62 6.98
CA LEU A 106 0.75 -1.20 7.32
C LEU A 106 1.13 -0.38 6.08
N PHE A 107 0.21 0.47 5.63
CA PHE A 107 0.48 1.39 4.53
C PHE A 107 0.52 2.82 5.04
N THR A 108 1.69 3.45 4.99
CA THR A 108 1.93 4.78 5.53
C THR A 108 1.78 5.87 4.49
N SER A 109 1.54 7.07 4.99
CA SER A 109 1.59 8.30 4.21
C SER A 109 2.86 9.11 4.49
N ASP A 110 3.24 9.96 3.53
CA ASP A 110 4.33 10.95 3.62
C ASP A 110 5.74 10.38 3.81
N GLU A 111 6.04 9.18 3.33
CA GLU A 111 7.36 8.57 3.50
C GLU A 111 8.45 9.33 2.74
N GLU A 112 8.16 9.77 1.51
CA GLU A 112 9.14 10.35 0.57
C GLU A 112 9.67 11.72 0.98
N VAL A 113 9.02 12.38 1.97
CA VAL A 113 9.34 13.75 2.38
C VAL A 113 9.50 13.90 3.90
N GLY A 114 8.49 13.49 4.67
CA GLY A 114 8.38 13.87 6.08
C GLY A 114 8.40 12.72 7.07
N MET A 115 8.16 11.50 6.60
CA MET A 115 8.01 10.26 7.39
C MET A 115 6.96 10.38 8.51
N SER A 116 5.99 11.29 8.36
CA SER A 116 5.02 11.60 9.42
C SER A 116 4.07 10.43 9.69
N GLY A 117 3.69 9.68 8.65
CA GLY A 117 2.89 8.46 8.79
C GLY A 117 3.62 7.40 9.61
N ALA A 118 4.87 7.10 9.28
CA ALA A 118 5.68 6.12 10.02
C ALA A 118 5.90 6.49 11.49
N ARG A 119 6.03 7.80 11.81
CA ARG A 119 6.16 8.26 13.21
C ARG A 119 4.87 8.08 14.02
N MET A 120 3.72 8.12 13.36
CA MET A 120 2.40 8.01 14.01
C MET A 120 1.95 6.56 14.22
N ALA A 121 2.48 5.64 13.41
CA ALA A 121 2.14 4.22 13.44
C ALA A 121 2.73 3.51 14.67
#